data_AF-A0A485B9Z9-F1
#
_entry.id   AF-A0A485B9Z9-F1
#
_cell.length_a   1.000
_cell.length_b   1.000
_cell.length_c   1.000
_cell.angle_alpha   90.00
_cell.angle_beta   90.00
_cell.angle_gamma   90.00
#
_symmetry.space_group_name_H-M   'P 1'
#
loop_
_entity.id
_entity.type
_entity.pdbx_description
1 polymer ?
#
loop_
_entity_poly.entity_id
_entity_poly.type
_entity_poly.pdbx_seq_one_letter_code
_entity_poly.pdbx_strand_id
1 'polypeptide(L)'
;MLVGPGNAFVAEAKRQLFGRVGIDLFAGPTETLVIADESVDGEICATDLLGQAEHGLDSPAILLTTSGKLARETLAEIERLLAVLPTAEIARQSWDKFGEVIVAQDKEEMLKIANELAFEHVQVMTEDPDWFLANMQNFGALFPWPAYQRGLWR
;
A
#
# COMPACT_ATOMS: atom_id res chain seq x y z
N MET A 1 24.76 -11.63 13.41
CA MET A 1 23.42 -11.26 12.94
C MET A 1 23.60 -10.25 11.82
N LEU A 2 23.08 -10.52 10.63
CA LEU A 2 23.09 -9.58 9.50
C LEU A 2 21.72 -8.92 9.40
N VAL A 3 21.68 -7.59 9.28
CA VAL A 3 20.44 -6.79 9.27
C VAL A 3 20.45 -5.77 8.14
N GLY A 4 19.27 -5.38 7.67
CA GLY A 4 19.05 -4.28 6.72
C GLY A 4 18.66 -4.74 5.32
N PRO A 5 17.74 -4.05 4.64
CA PRO A 5 17.28 -4.43 3.31
C PRO A 5 18.37 -4.26 2.25
N GLY A 6 18.14 -4.83 1.07
CA GLY A 6 19.02 -4.66 -0.08
C GLY A 6 18.41 -5.27 -1.33
N ASN A 7 19.06 -5.05 -2.47
CA ASN A 7 18.60 -5.59 -3.75
C ASN A 7 18.60 -7.13 -3.78
N ALA A 8 18.10 -7.71 -4.87
CA ALA A 8 17.99 -9.17 -5.04
C ALA A 8 19.29 -9.95 -4.74
N PHE A 9 20.47 -9.37 -5.02
CA PHE A 9 21.75 -10.01 -4.71
C PHE A 9 22.03 -10.04 -3.20
N VAL A 10 21.68 -8.97 -2.47
CA VAL A 10 21.78 -8.93 -1.00
C VAL A 10 20.80 -9.93 -0.38
N ALA A 11 19.58 -10.00 -0.88
CA ALA A 11 18.57 -10.97 -0.41
C ALA A 11 19.03 -12.42 -0.65
N GLU A 12 19.56 -12.73 -1.83
CA GLU A 12 20.10 -14.05 -2.15
C GLU A 12 21.35 -14.39 -1.32
N ALA A 13 22.25 -13.43 -1.10
CA ALA A 13 23.41 -13.63 -0.24
C ALA A 13 23.00 -13.94 1.21
N LYS A 14 22.00 -13.21 1.75
CA LYS A 14 21.42 -13.52 3.06
C LYS A 14 20.82 -14.93 3.09
N ARG A 15 20.13 -15.36 2.03
CA ARG A 15 19.55 -16.71 1.91
C ARG A 15 20.59 -17.81 1.92
N GLN A 16 21.71 -17.65 1.20
CA GLN A 16 22.79 -18.63 1.21
C GLN A 16 23.49 -18.73 2.58
N LEU A 17 23.48 -17.66 3.37
CA LEU A 17 24.10 -17.59 4.70
C LEU A 17 23.14 -18.02 5.83
N PHE A 18 21.84 -18.18 5.53
CA PHE A 18 20.84 -18.63 6.49
C PHE A 18 21.22 -19.99 7.10
N GLY A 19 21.09 -20.10 8.43
CA GLY A 19 21.49 -21.29 9.19
C GLY A 19 22.97 -21.32 9.62
N ARG A 20 23.85 -20.49 9.03
CA ARG A 20 25.24 -20.27 9.50
C ARG A 20 25.38 -19.01 10.34
N VAL A 21 24.61 -17.98 9.98
CA VAL A 21 24.48 -16.73 10.74
C VAL A 21 23.00 -16.35 10.80
N GLY A 22 22.57 -15.72 11.91
CA GLY A 22 21.22 -15.16 11.99
C GLY A 22 21.05 -14.01 10.98
N ILE A 23 19.94 -14.02 10.26
CA ILE A 23 19.48 -12.91 9.40
C ILE A 23 18.14 -12.41 9.96
N ASP A 24 17.78 -11.17 9.65
CA ASP A 24 16.50 -10.56 9.99
C ASP A 24 15.34 -11.17 9.21
N LEU A 25 15.26 -10.89 7.90
CA LEU A 25 14.20 -11.32 7.00
C LEU A 25 14.70 -11.37 5.55
N PHE A 26 13.98 -12.10 4.70
CA PHE A 26 14.15 -12.02 3.26
C PHE A 26 13.45 -10.77 2.75
N ALA A 27 14.21 -9.79 2.29
CA ALA A 27 13.64 -8.57 1.73
C ALA A 27 12.95 -8.89 0.39
N GLY A 28 11.65 -8.65 0.33
CA GLY A 28 10.88 -8.55 -0.93
C GLY A 28 10.80 -7.08 -1.39
N PRO A 29 10.14 -6.81 -2.52
CA PRO A 29 9.77 -5.45 -2.89
C PRO A 29 8.89 -4.83 -1.79
N THR A 30 9.03 -3.52 -1.57
CA THR A 30 8.18 -2.82 -0.61
C THR A 30 6.77 -2.65 -1.19
N GLU A 31 5.77 -3.06 -0.41
CA GLU A 31 4.36 -3.12 -0.83
C GLU A 31 3.51 -2.18 0.04
N THR A 32 2.49 -1.53 -0.54
CA THR A 32 1.52 -0.72 0.20
C THR A 32 0.07 -1.08 -0.11
N LEU A 33 -0.74 -1.16 0.94
CA LEU A 33 -2.19 -1.34 0.89
C LEU A 33 -2.86 -0.10 1.51
N VAL A 34 -3.64 0.61 0.71
CA VAL A 34 -4.50 1.71 1.17
C VAL A 34 -5.91 1.18 1.35
N ILE A 35 -6.38 1.10 2.59
CA ILE A 35 -7.77 0.81 2.94
C ILE A 35 -8.49 2.13 3.12
N ALA A 36 -9.49 2.43 2.28
CA ALA A 36 -10.17 3.72 2.31
C ALA A 36 -11.68 3.62 2.08
N ASP A 37 -12.43 4.58 2.64
CA ASP A 37 -13.88 4.75 2.42
C ASP A 37 -14.22 6.13 1.83
N GLU A 38 -15.52 6.39 1.63
CA GLU A 38 -16.00 7.62 0.99
C GLU A 38 -15.69 8.91 1.76
N SER A 39 -15.12 8.83 2.96
CA SER A 39 -14.68 10.00 3.71
C SER A 39 -13.38 10.62 3.17
N VAL A 40 -12.72 9.97 2.21
CA VAL A 40 -11.42 10.35 1.64
C VAL A 40 -11.58 10.82 0.20
N ASP A 41 -10.71 11.72 -0.23
CA ASP A 41 -10.61 12.16 -1.62
C ASP A 41 -9.75 11.20 -2.45
N GLY A 42 -10.17 10.94 -3.69
CA GLY A 42 -9.44 10.05 -4.61
C GLY A 42 -8.02 10.52 -4.91
N GLU A 43 -7.74 11.83 -4.89
CA GLU A 43 -6.40 12.40 -5.08
C GLU A 43 -5.45 11.98 -3.95
N ILE A 44 -5.95 11.93 -2.71
CA ILE A 44 -5.15 11.51 -1.55
C ILE A 44 -4.79 10.02 -1.69
N CYS A 45 -5.76 9.18 -2.02
CA CYS A 45 -5.50 7.75 -2.26
C CYS A 45 -4.52 7.55 -3.42
N ALA A 46 -4.69 8.27 -4.54
CA ALA A 46 -3.81 8.19 -5.69
C ALA A 46 -2.38 8.64 -5.36
N THR A 47 -2.24 9.69 -4.55
CA THR A 47 -0.95 10.23 -4.12
C THR A 47 -0.18 9.20 -3.29
N ASP A 48 -0.82 8.57 -2.30
CA ASP A 48 -0.14 7.60 -1.45
C ASP A 48 0.19 6.29 -2.20
N LEU A 49 -0.67 5.86 -3.14
CA LEU A 49 -0.37 4.71 -4.01
C LEU A 49 0.82 4.99 -4.94
N LEU A 50 0.85 6.16 -5.59
CA LEU A 50 1.93 6.52 -6.51
C LEU A 50 3.23 6.86 -5.79
N GLY A 51 3.17 7.41 -4.58
CA GLY A 51 4.33 7.58 -3.70
C GLY A 51 5.02 6.26 -3.40
N GLN A 52 4.27 5.15 -3.30
CA GLN A 52 4.87 3.83 -3.22
C GLN A 52 5.36 3.32 -4.57
N ALA A 53 4.56 3.49 -5.63
CA ALA A 53 4.90 3.00 -6.97
C ALA A 53 6.19 3.63 -7.53
N GLU A 54 6.56 4.84 -7.11
CA GLU A 54 7.81 5.48 -7.55
C GLU A 54 9.07 4.93 -6.87
N HIS A 55 8.95 4.14 -5.79
CA HIS A 55 10.11 3.57 -5.09
C HIS A 55 10.83 2.47 -5.90
N GLY A 56 10.12 1.75 -6.76
CA GLY A 56 10.68 0.65 -7.53
C GLY A 56 9.72 0.14 -8.60
N LEU A 57 10.26 -0.50 -9.63
CA LEU A 57 9.49 -1.06 -10.75
C LEU A 57 8.63 -2.28 -10.36
N ASP A 58 8.86 -2.80 -9.15
CA ASP A 58 8.23 -4.00 -8.61
C ASP A 58 7.49 -3.74 -7.29
N SER A 59 7.14 -2.48 -6.99
CA SER A 59 6.45 -2.07 -5.76
C SER A 59 4.93 -2.15 -5.89
N PRO A 60 4.25 -3.17 -5.34
CA PRO A 60 2.81 -3.30 -5.40
C PRO A 60 2.12 -2.19 -4.61
N ALA A 61 1.06 -1.63 -5.18
CA ALA A 61 0.25 -0.58 -4.57
C ALA A 61 -1.23 -0.89 -4.81
N ILE A 62 -1.97 -1.19 -3.74
CA ILE A 62 -3.37 -1.62 -3.83
C ILE A 62 -4.29 -0.65 -3.08
N LEU A 63 -5.37 -0.22 -3.73
CA LEU A 63 -6.52 0.40 -3.07
C LEU A 63 -7.54 -0.68 -2.72
N LEU A 64 -7.99 -0.72 -1.47
CA LEU A 64 -9.10 -1.53 -1.02
C LEU A 64 -10.19 -0.63 -0.45
N THR A 65 -11.38 -0.69 -1.03
CA THR A 65 -12.50 0.17 -0.63
C THR A 65 -13.83 -0.56 -0.78
N THR A 66 -14.88 -0.10 -0.11
CA THR A 66 -16.27 -0.50 -0.41
C THR A 66 -16.94 0.44 -1.42
N SER A 67 -16.31 1.58 -1.72
CA SER A 67 -16.90 2.58 -2.60
C SER A 67 -16.44 2.43 -4.04
N GLY A 68 -17.36 2.03 -4.91
CA GLY A 68 -17.14 2.10 -6.35
C GLY A 68 -16.96 3.53 -6.86
N LYS A 69 -17.43 4.56 -6.14
CA LYS A 69 -17.20 5.97 -6.49
C LYS A 69 -15.73 6.33 -6.23
N LEU A 70 -15.25 6.10 -5.01
CA LEU A 70 -13.85 6.38 -4.65
C LEU A 70 -12.89 5.64 -5.57
N ALA A 71 -13.16 4.36 -5.85
CA ALA A 71 -12.35 3.57 -6.78
C ALA A 71 -12.16 4.24 -8.15
N ARG A 72 -13.23 4.79 -8.74
CA ARG A 72 -13.16 5.48 -10.03
C ARG A 72 -12.47 6.84 -9.94
N GLU A 73 -12.70 7.58 -8.86
CA GLU A 73 -12.05 8.87 -8.61
C GLU A 73 -10.54 8.68 -8.46
N THR A 74 -10.10 7.71 -7.64
CA THR A 74 -8.68 7.38 -7.47
C THR A 74 -8.02 6.98 -8.80
N LEU A 75 -8.67 6.16 -9.62
CA LEU A 75 -8.11 5.79 -10.94
C LEU A 75 -7.94 6.99 -11.86
N ALA A 76 -8.89 7.93 -11.86
CA ALA A 76 -8.77 9.16 -12.65
C ALA A 76 -7.61 10.04 -12.15
N GLU A 77 -7.45 10.15 -10.84
CA GLU A 77 -6.37 10.91 -10.22
C GLU A 77 -5.00 10.27 -10.43
N ILE A 78 -4.91 8.95 -10.46
CA ILE A 78 -3.67 8.24 -10.82
C ILE A 78 -3.21 8.65 -12.22
N GLU A 79 -4.10 8.63 -13.21
CA GLU A 79 -3.74 9.04 -14.58
C GLU A 79 -3.35 10.52 -14.66
N ARG A 80 -4.04 11.40 -13.91
CA ARG A 80 -3.70 12.82 -13.85
C ARG A 80 -2.32 13.04 -13.21
N LEU A 81 -2.02 12.36 -12.10
CA LEU A 81 -0.75 12.50 -11.37
C LEU A 81 0.42 11.92 -12.18
N LEU A 82 0.24 10.78 -12.85
CA LEU A 82 1.24 10.20 -13.74
C LEU A 82 1.59 11.11 -14.93
N ALA A 83 0.77 12.11 -15.27
CA ALA A 83 1.10 13.09 -16.30
C ALA A 83 2.06 14.21 -15.81
N VAL A 84 2.19 14.39 -14.49
CA VAL A 84 2.95 15.50 -13.89
C VAL A 84 4.10 15.06 -12.98
N LEU A 85 4.11 13.81 -12.52
CA LEU A 85 5.16 13.28 -11.65
C LEU A 85 6.52 13.24 -12.37
N PRO A 86 7.61 13.78 -11.77
CA PRO A 86 8.96 13.64 -12.31
C PRO A 86 9.42 12.18 -12.48
N THR A 87 8.88 11.29 -11.65
CA THR A 87 9.16 9.85 -11.54
C THR A 87 8.15 8.98 -12.31
N ALA A 88 7.28 9.59 -13.12
CA ALA A 88 6.16 8.91 -13.78
C ALA A 88 6.53 7.67 -14.58
N GLU A 89 7.72 7.62 -15.19
CA GLU A 89 8.17 6.44 -15.95
C GLU A 89 8.33 5.19 -15.07
N ILE A 90 8.82 5.36 -13.84
CA ILE A 90 8.98 4.28 -12.86
C ILE A 90 7.62 3.95 -12.25
N ALA A 91 6.91 4.97 -11.77
CA ALA A 91 5.62 4.82 -11.11
C ALA A 91 4.58 4.13 -12.03
N ARG A 92 4.52 4.52 -13.31
CA ARG A 92 3.63 3.90 -14.30
C ARG A 92 3.95 2.43 -14.53
N GLN A 93 5.22 2.07 -14.67
CA GLN A 93 5.61 0.66 -14.86
C GLN A 93 5.21 -0.21 -13.66
N SER A 94 5.40 0.31 -12.44
CA SER A 94 4.98 -0.41 -11.24
C SER A 94 3.45 -0.51 -11.17
N TRP A 95 2.75 0.60 -11.37
CA TRP A 95 1.28 0.66 -11.36
C TRP A 95 0.63 -0.25 -12.41
N ASP A 96 1.09 -0.20 -13.66
CA ASP A 96 0.52 -1.00 -14.75
C ASP A 96 0.68 -2.51 -14.51
N LYS A 97 1.69 -2.91 -13.73
CA LYS A 97 2.02 -4.32 -13.50
C LYS A 97 1.48 -4.88 -12.19
N PHE A 98 1.44 -4.06 -11.14
CA PHE A 98 1.13 -4.49 -9.77
C PHE A 98 0.10 -3.60 -9.07
N GLY A 99 -0.34 -2.51 -9.71
CA GLY A 99 -1.40 -1.65 -9.21
C GLY A 99 -2.75 -2.33 -9.29
N GLU A 100 -3.52 -2.30 -8.21
CA GLU A 100 -4.87 -2.87 -8.18
C GLU A 100 -5.84 -1.99 -7.38
N VAL A 101 -7.10 -1.98 -7.81
CA VAL A 101 -8.20 -1.38 -7.06
C VAL A 101 -9.26 -2.44 -6.81
N ILE A 102 -9.44 -2.78 -5.54
CA ILE A 102 -10.36 -3.82 -5.09
C ILE A 102 -11.57 -3.14 -4.45
N VAL A 103 -12.76 -3.44 -4.97
CA VAL A 103 -14.03 -2.98 -4.41
C VAL A 103 -14.70 -4.14 -3.67
N ALA A 104 -14.68 -4.09 -2.35
CA ALA A 104 -15.34 -5.05 -1.47
C ALA A 104 -16.82 -4.68 -1.24
N GLN A 105 -17.62 -5.64 -0.79
CA GLN A 105 -19.03 -5.49 -0.47
C GLN A 105 -19.25 -4.73 0.83
N ASP A 106 -18.42 -5.00 1.83
CA ASP A 106 -18.53 -4.40 3.16
C ASP A 106 -17.17 -4.34 3.89
N LYS A 107 -17.20 -3.79 5.11
CA LYS A 107 -16.01 -3.55 5.92
C LYS A 107 -15.36 -4.86 6.37
N GLU A 108 -16.15 -5.88 6.64
CA GLU A 108 -15.73 -7.22 7.02
C GLU A 108 -15.02 -7.94 5.88
N GLU A 109 -15.50 -7.80 4.64
CA GLU A 109 -14.81 -8.32 3.46
C GLU A 109 -13.49 -7.57 3.22
N MET A 110 -13.44 -6.24 3.38
CA MET A 110 -12.18 -5.50 3.33
C MET A 110 -11.18 -6.04 4.36
N LEU A 111 -11.60 -6.29 5.59
CA LEU A 111 -10.74 -6.86 6.63
C LEU A 111 -10.19 -8.24 6.23
N LYS A 112 -11.05 -9.10 5.65
CA LYS A 112 -10.65 -10.42 5.19
C LYS A 112 -9.61 -10.33 4.08
N ILE A 113 -9.87 -9.52 3.05
CA ILE A 113 -8.95 -9.31 1.92
C ILE A 113 -7.62 -8.74 2.42
N ALA A 114 -7.64 -7.71 3.28
CA ALA A 114 -6.42 -7.12 3.83
C ALA A 114 -5.56 -8.16 4.58
N ASN A 115 -6.19 -9.03 5.38
CA ASN A 115 -5.48 -10.10 6.09
C ASN A 115 -4.96 -11.21 5.16
N GLU A 116 -5.64 -11.48 4.03
CA GLU A 116 -5.18 -12.43 3.02
C GLU A 116 -3.98 -11.88 2.23
N LEU A 117 -4.00 -10.57 1.93
CA LEU A 117 -2.91 -9.87 1.25
C LEU A 117 -1.67 -9.72 2.14
N ALA A 118 -1.84 -9.47 3.44
CA ALA A 118 -0.76 -9.44 4.44
C ALA A 118 0.40 -8.48 4.12
N PHE A 119 0.08 -7.28 3.61
CA PHE A 119 1.05 -6.30 3.13
C PHE A 119 2.01 -5.77 4.22
N GLU A 120 3.20 -5.36 3.79
CA GLU A 120 4.20 -4.72 4.67
C GLU A 120 3.67 -3.40 5.25
N HIS A 121 3.19 -2.50 4.41
CA HIS A 121 2.62 -1.22 4.84
C HIS A 121 1.12 -1.18 4.57
N VAL A 122 0.32 -0.93 5.61
CA VAL A 122 -1.14 -0.80 5.51
C VAL A 122 -1.55 0.56 6.03
N GLN A 123 -2.16 1.37 5.18
CA GLN A 123 -2.70 2.67 5.54
C GLN A 123 -4.21 2.60 5.64
N VAL A 124 -4.77 3.05 6.76
CA VAL A 124 -6.21 2.98 7.01
C VAL A 124 -6.79 4.39 7.03
N MET A 125 -7.44 4.78 5.94
CA MET A 125 -8.11 6.05 5.72
C MET A 125 -9.62 5.86 5.72
N THR A 126 -10.17 5.49 6.87
CA THR A 126 -11.62 5.24 7.01
C THR A 126 -12.20 6.13 8.10
N GLU A 127 -13.53 6.21 8.20
CA GLU A 127 -14.20 6.94 9.28
C GLU A 127 -13.84 6.40 10.67
N ASP A 128 -13.61 5.08 10.76
CA ASP A 128 -13.32 4.32 11.98
C ASP A 128 -12.04 3.46 11.83
N PRO A 129 -10.84 4.08 11.81
CA PRO A 129 -9.58 3.36 11.62
C PRO A 129 -9.22 2.47 12.82
N ASP A 130 -9.71 2.82 14.02
CA ASP A 130 -9.50 2.05 15.25
C ASP A 130 -10.13 0.65 15.15
N TRP A 131 -11.26 0.51 14.43
CA TRP A 131 -11.84 -0.79 14.16
C TRP A 131 -10.92 -1.70 13.35
N PHE A 132 -10.25 -1.19 12.31
CA PHE A 132 -9.29 -2.00 11.55
C PHE A 132 -8.08 -2.36 12.40
N LEU A 133 -7.56 -1.40 13.17
CA LEU A 133 -6.44 -1.64 14.10
C LEU A 133 -6.78 -2.74 15.12
N ALA A 134 -8.02 -2.79 15.61
CA ALA A 134 -8.45 -3.79 16.57
C ALA A 134 -8.71 -5.19 15.97
N ASN A 135 -8.98 -5.28 14.66
CA ASN A 135 -9.43 -6.52 14.03
C ASN A 135 -8.45 -7.11 13.01
N MET A 136 -7.48 -6.34 12.48
CA MET A 136 -6.46 -6.85 11.57
C MET A 136 -5.47 -7.76 12.31
N GLN A 137 -5.05 -8.82 11.62
CA GLN A 137 -4.16 -9.86 12.13
C GLN A 137 -2.82 -9.90 11.38
N ASN A 138 -2.83 -9.62 10.08
CA ASN A 138 -1.66 -9.77 9.21
C ASN A 138 -1.32 -8.43 8.55
N PHE A 139 -0.23 -7.80 9.00
CA PHE A 139 0.38 -6.61 8.40
C PHE A 139 1.79 -6.42 8.98
N GLY A 140 2.68 -5.74 8.24
CA GLY A 140 3.99 -5.34 8.78
C GLY A 140 3.89 -4.13 9.70
N ALA A 141 3.33 -3.04 9.18
CA ALA A 141 3.09 -1.78 9.86
C ALA A 141 1.73 -1.20 9.43
N LEU A 142 0.95 -0.72 10.40
CA LEU A 142 -0.36 -0.12 10.17
C LEU A 142 -0.31 1.38 10.51
N PHE A 143 -0.75 2.21 9.56
CA PHE A 143 -0.78 3.67 9.64
C PHE A 143 -2.24 4.14 9.67
N PRO A 144 -2.82 4.38 10.85
CA PRO A 144 -4.16 4.92 10.94
C PRO A 144 -4.15 6.41 10.57
N TRP A 145 -5.03 6.81 9.65
CA TRP A 145 -5.15 8.20 9.25
C TRP A 145 -5.74 9.04 10.40
N PRO A 146 -5.13 10.18 10.78
CA PRO A 146 -5.64 10.99 11.88
C PRO A 146 -7.03 11.55 11.57
N ALA A 147 -7.96 11.35 12.51
CA ALA A 147 -9.31 11.90 12.48
C ALA A 147 -9.42 13.40 12.12
N TYR A 148 -8.36 14.19 12.35
CA TYR A 148 -8.34 15.64 12.14
C TYR A 148 -7.95 16.08 10.71
N GLN A 149 -7.33 15.23 9.90
CA GLN A 149 -7.00 15.58 8.50
C GLN A 149 -8.23 15.62 7.57
N ARG A 150 -9.42 15.26 8.08
CA ARG A 150 -10.73 15.29 7.40
C ARG A 150 -11.20 16.69 6.94
N GLY A 151 -10.58 17.77 7.41
CA GLY A 151 -10.98 19.16 7.10
C GLY A 151 -9.89 20.05 6.48
N LEU A 152 -8.68 19.51 6.24
CA LEU A 152 -7.54 20.31 5.78
C LEU A 152 -7.35 20.33 4.26
N TRP A 153 -8.05 19.46 3.53
CA TRP A 153 -7.90 19.26 2.08
C TRP A 153 -9.22 19.45 1.30
N ARG A 154 -10.17 20.19 1.85
CA ARG A 154 -11.36 20.68 1.12
C ARG A 154 -11.17 22.12 0.65
#